data_AF-A0A1F9D588-F1
#
_entry.id   AF-A0A1F9D588-F1
#
_cell.length_a   1.000
_cell.length_b   1.000
_cell.length_c   1.000
_cell.angle_alpha   90.00
_cell.angle_beta   90.00
_cell.angle_gamma   90.00
#
_symmetry.space_group_name_H-M   'P 1'
#
loop_
_entity.id
_entity.type
_entity.pdbx_description
1 polymer ?
#
loop_
_entity_poly.entity_id
_entity_poly.type
_entity_poly.pdbx_seq_one_letter_code
_entity_poly.pdbx_strand_id
1 'polypeptide(L)'
;MEKSNPEENRLRFLSEAEAFLQESKLPEALSLAEARLKNFPLDVDARIVAANVLIGMGMVEETRNILHEVEEIISGLSMIYIRMGDIYREKGFFRDAAVCYEKFISLNPNSDKAKEVVEKISLLEQEEPLVTEIDETADHETIPKPDFHTVTLADLYIKQGHFKMAAEVLEKILEYEPDNDLVRTKLDTVKTAIALKSSPRGDIARSDHLAETLTRWLENINRLKKNAAE
;
A
#
# COMPACT_ATOMS: atom_id res chain seq x y z
N MET A 1 35.55 25.98 5.22
CA MET A 1 34.72 25.41 4.15
C MET A 1 33.87 24.32 4.79
N GLU A 2 32.71 24.70 5.32
CA GLU A 2 31.75 23.75 5.89
C GLU A 2 31.26 22.83 4.79
N LYS A 3 31.50 21.53 4.95
CA LYS A 3 30.86 20.51 4.12
C LYS A 3 29.38 20.52 4.49
N SER A 4 28.61 21.38 3.81
CA SER A 4 27.15 21.40 3.90
C SER A 4 26.63 19.99 3.70
N ASN A 5 25.81 19.52 4.65
CA ASN A 5 25.19 18.19 4.60
C ASN A 5 24.40 18.07 3.28
N PRO A 6 24.53 16.96 2.51
CA PRO A 6 23.78 16.75 1.27
C PRO A 6 22.26 16.95 1.42
N GLU A 7 21.68 16.54 2.56
CA GLU A 7 20.26 16.76 2.85
C GLU A 7 19.94 18.25 3.09
N GLU A 8 20.78 18.94 3.85
CA GLU A 8 20.62 20.37 4.13
C GLU A 8 20.76 21.19 2.84
N ASN A 9 21.68 20.79 1.96
CA ASN A 9 21.87 21.41 0.66
C ASN A 9 20.64 21.23 -0.24
N ARG A 10 20.05 20.01 -0.25
CA ARG A 10 18.80 19.71 -0.96
C ARG A 10 17.63 20.53 -0.39
N LEU A 11 17.46 20.56 0.93
CA LEU A 11 16.37 21.31 1.58
C LEU A 11 16.48 22.81 1.32
N ARG A 12 17.69 23.37 1.36
CA ARG A 12 17.92 24.78 1.03
C ARG A 12 17.52 25.08 -0.41
N PHE A 13 17.94 24.24 -1.35
CA PHE A 13 17.56 24.37 -2.76
C PHE A 13 16.04 24.38 -2.94
N LEU A 14 15.33 23.43 -2.32
CA LEU A 14 13.87 23.35 -2.40
C LEU A 14 13.18 24.58 -1.82
N SER A 15 13.62 25.05 -0.65
CA SER A 15 13.06 26.25 -0.02
C SER A 15 13.29 27.51 -0.84
N GLU A 16 14.47 27.66 -1.46
CA GLU A 16 14.79 28.80 -2.31
C GLU A 16 14.00 28.77 -3.62
N ALA A 17 13.86 27.59 -4.24
CA ALA A 17 13.02 27.39 -5.41
C ALA A 17 11.54 27.71 -5.14
N GLU A 18 11.02 27.25 -4.00
CA GLU A 18 9.64 27.52 -3.59
C GLU A 18 9.40 29.02 -3.36
N ALA A 19 10.34 29.73 -2.74
CA ALA A 19 10.25 31.18 -2.56
C ALA A 19 10.17 31.92 -3.91
N PHE A 20 11.03 31.58 -4.88
CA PHE A 20 10.97 32.19 -6.21
C PHE A 20 9.65 31.90 -6.93
N LEU A 21 9.12 30.67 -6.81
CA LEU A 21 7.83 30.30 -7.38
C LEU A 21 6.67 31.08 -6.75
N GLN A 22 6.65 31.25 -5.43
CA GLN A 22 5.63 32.03 -4.72
C GLN A 22 5.67 33.52 -5.09
N GLU A 23 6.87 34.07 -5.28
CA GLU A 23 7.07 35.45 -5.75
C GLU A 23 6.84 35.62 -7.26
N SER A 24 6.46 34.56 -7.99
CA SER A 24 6.30 34.55 -9.46
C SER A 24 7.56 34.95 -10.23
N LYS A 25 8.73 34.79 -9.61
CA LYS A 25 10.07 35.00 -10.18
C LYS A 25 10.52 33.76 -10.94
N LEU A 26 9.79 33.47 -12.02
CA LEU A 26 9.98 32.27 -12.83
C LEU A 26 11.39 32.18 -13.45
N PRO A 27 11.98 33.25 -14.02
CA PRO A 27 13.33 33.17 -14.59
C PRO A 27 14.42 32.82 -13.56
N GLU A 28 14.32 33.36 -12.35
CA GLU A 28 15.24 33.10 -11.25
C GLU A 28 15.11 31.65 -10.76
N ALA A 29 13.89 31.16 -10.61
CA ALA A 29 13.63 29.76 -10.27
C ALA A 29 14.20 28.79 -11.33
N LEU A 30 14.06 29.12 -12.62
CA LEU A 30 14.62 28.31 -13.71
C LEU A 30 16.15 28.28 -13.63
N SER A 31 16.78 29.45 -13.46
CA SER A 31 18.24 29.56 -13.36
C SER A 31 18.79 28.78 -12.17
N LEU A 32 18.08 28.81 -11.03
CA LEU A 32 18.42 28.04 -9.84
C LEU A 32 18.36 26.53 -10.12
N ALA A 33 17.30 26.04 -10.77
CA ALA A 33 17.15 24.64 -11.14
C ALA A 33 18.22 24.19 -12.16
N GLU A 34 18.53 25.00 -13.17
CA GLU A 34 19.59 24.70 -14.14
C GLU A 34 20.98 24.65 -13.49
N ALA A 35 21.27 25.57 -12.57
CA ALA A 35 22.52 25.57 -11.81
C ALA A 35 22.65 24.30 -10.94
N ARG A 36 21.54 23.82 -10.38
CA ARG A 36 21.48 22.56 -9.63
C ARG A 36 21.74 21.36 -10.55
N LEU A 37 21.07 21.31 -11.70
CA LEU A 37 21.21 20.21 -12.67
C LEU A 37 22.62 20.12 -13.28
N LYS A 38 23.33 21.24 -13.43
CA LYS A 38 24.74 21.23 -13.85
C LYS A 38 25.65 20.46 -12.89
N ASN A 39 25.36 20.54 -11.58
CA ASN A 39 26.14 19.86 -10.55
C ASN A 39 25.59 18.46 -10.25
N PHE A 40 24.28 18.27 -10.39
CA PHE A 40 23.57 17.02 -10.11
C PHE A 40 22.67 16.64 -11.29
N PRO A 41 23.24 16.04 -12.36
CA PRO A 41 22.50 15.77 -13.59
C PRO A 41 21.35 14.76 -13.45
N LEU A 42 21.22 14.05 -12.34
CA LEU A 42 20.13 13.09 -12.06
C LEU A 42 19.21 13.56 -10.93
N ASP A 43 19.33 14.82 -10.51
CA ASP A 43 18.48 15.38 -9.44
C ASP A 43 17.03 15.54 -9.95
N VAL A 44 16.14 14.69 -9.44
CA VAL A 44 14.72 14.66 -9.81
C VAL A 44 13.99 15.88 -9.27
N ASP A 45 14.35 16.36 -8.07
CA ASP A 45 13.72 17.55 -7.50
C ASP A 45 14.01 18.78 -8.36
N ALA A 46 15.25 18.91 -8.84
CA ALA A 46 15.63 20.02 -9.71
C ALA A 46 14.90 19.99 -11.06
N ARG A 47 14.66 18.81 -11.63
CA ARG A 47 13.82 18.65 -12.83
C ARG A 47 12.37 19.00 -12.57
N ILE A 48 11.81 18.59 -11.43
CA ILE A 48 10.43 18.93 -11.04
C ILE A 48 10.28 20.44 -10.88
N VAL A 49 11.23 21.11 -10.22
CA VAL A 49 11.25 22.58 -10.11
C VAL A 49 11.27 23.21 -11.51
N ALA A 50 12.18 22.78 -12.39
CA ALA A 50 12.26 23.30 -13.76
C ALA A 50 10.95 23.08 -14.54
N ALA A 51 10.33 21.90 -14.43
CA ALA A 51 9.04 21.61 -15.04
C ALA A 51 7.92 22.53 -14.53
N ASN A 52 7.83 22.74 -13.21
CA ASN A 52 6.84 23.64 -12.63
C ASN A 52 7.01 25.08 -13.11
N VAL A 53 8.27 25.53 -13.23
CA VAL A 53 8.59 26.86 -13.75
C VAL A 53 8.18 27.00 -15.22
N LEU A 54 8.51 26.01 -16.05
CA LEU A 54 8.16 25.99 -17.48
C LEU A 54 6.65 25.95 -17.70
N ILE A 55 5.91 25.21 -16.86
CA ILE A 55 4.44 25.23 -16.83
C ILE A 55 3.94 26.65 -16.55
N GLY A 56 4.50 27.32 -15.54
CA GLY A 56 4.18 28.71 -15.22
C GLY A 56 4.48 29.70 -16.36
N MET A 57 5.48 29.39 -17.19
CA MET A 57 5.84 30.17 -18.39
C MET A 57 5.01 29.79 -19.63
N GLY A 58 4.19 28.74 -19.58
CA GLY A 58 3.44 28.24 -20.74
C GLY A 58 4.29 27.46 -21.76
N MET A 59 5.49 27.02 -21.38
CA MET A 59 6.44 26.29 -22.22
C MET A 59 6.13 24.78 -22.19
N VAL A 60 5.07 24.39 -22.91
CA VAL A 60 4.49 23.04 -22.85
C VAL A 60 5.42 21.97 -23.43
N GLU A 61 6.12 22.26 -24.52
CA GLU A 61 6.98 21.29 -25.19
C GLU A 61 8.24 20.99 -24.37
N GLU A 62 8.87 22.02 -23.81
CA GLU A 62 10.02 21.88 -22.92
C GLU A 62 9.64 21.16 -21.63
N THR A 63 8.46 21.44 -21.08
CA THR A 63 7.91 20.70 -19.92
C THR A 63 7.77 19.21 -20.26
N ARG A 64 7.23 18.87 -21.43
CA ARG A 64 7.06 17.47 -21.85
C ARG A 64 8.39 16.73 -21.89
N ASN A 65 9.43 17.37 -22.42
CA ASN A 65 10.77 16.78 -22.48
C ASN A 65 11.33 16.51 -21.08
N ILE A 66 11.24 17.48 -20.17
CA ILE A 66 11.72 17.29 -18.78
C ILE A 66 10.95 16.19 -18.07
N LEU A 67 9.62 16.14 -18.22
CA LEU A 67 8.81 15.09 -17.61
C LEU A 67 9.15 13.71 -18.15
N HIS A 68 9.45 13.60 -19.45
CA HIS A 68 9.90 12.36 -20.05
C HIS A 68 11.25 11.92 -19.47
N GLU A 69 12.22 12.83 -19.31
CA GLU A 69 13.49 12.51 -18.64
C GLU A 69 13.28 12.00 -17.21
N VAL A 70 12.34 12.60 -16.46
CA VAL A 70 12.01 12.15 -15.10
C VAL A 70 11.39 10.75 -15.13
N GLU A 71 10.49 10.48 -16.07
CA GLU A 71 9.90 9.15 -16.27
C GLU A 71 10.97 8.10 -16.59
N GLU A 72 11.93 8.41 -17.47
CA GLU A 72 13.05 7.52 -17.79
C GLU A 72 13.94 7.25 -16.56
N ILE A 73 14.21 8.26 -15.73
CA ILE A 73 14.99 8.10 -14.49
C ILE A 73 14.24 7.18 -13.52
N ILE A 74 12.95 7.42 -13.27
CA ILE A 74 12.13 6.61 -12.37
C ILE A 74 12.04 5.17 -12.88
N SER A 75 11.79 4.99 -14.17
CA SER A 75 11.74 3.68 -14.83
C SER A 75 13.08 2.95 -14.71
N GLY A 76 14.19 3.63 -14.94
CA GLY A 76 15.53 3.07 -14.75
C GLY A 76 15.81 2.65 -13.30
N LEU A 77 15.44 3.48 -12.33
CA LEU A 77 15.62 3.19 -10.90
C LEU A 77 14.75 2.02 -10.43
N SER A 78 13.53 1.91 -10.94
CA SER A 78 12.58 0.86 -10.58
C SER A 78 13.10 -0.56 -10.87
N MET A 79 14.07 -0.70 -11.78
CA MET A 79 14.73 -1.97 -12.13
C MET A 79 15.33 -2.67 -10.89
N ILE A 80 15.61 -1.92 -9.81
CA ILE A 80 16.03 -2.48 -8.53
C ILE A 80 15.02 -3.47 -7.96
N TYR A 81 13.72 -3.25 -8.17
CA TYR A 81 12.67 -4.11 -7.67
C TYR A 81 12.66 -5.48 -8.35
N ILE A 82 13.02 -5.54 -9.64
CA ILE A 82 13.23 -6.84 -10.31
C ILE A 82 14.39 -7.59 -9.64
N ARG A 83 15.51 -6.92 -9.39
CA ARG A 83 16.69 -7.54 -8.75
C ARG A 83 16.37 -8.03 -7.33
N MET A 84 15.63 -7.24 -6.56
CA MET A 84 15.18 -7.64 -5.23
C MET A 84 14.25 -8.85 -5.30
N GLY A 85 13.30 -8.85 -6.24
CA GLY A 85 12.41 -9.99 -6.45
C GLY A 85 13.16 -11.25 -6.86
N ASP A 86 14.15 -11.14 -7.73
CA ASP A 86 15.00 -12.28 -8.14
C ASP A 86 15.74 -12.88 -6.94
N ILE A 87 16.33 -12.03 -6.08
CA ILE A 87 17.02 -12.46 -4.86
C ILE A 87 16.04 -13.12 -3.87
N TYR A 88 14.84 -12.58 -3.70
CA TYR A 88 13.83 -13.17 -2.81
C TYR A 88 13.34 -14.51 -3.32
N ARG A 89 13.11 -14.65 -4.63
CA ARG A 89 12.76 -15.93 -5.25
C ARG A 89 13.85 -16.98 -5.05
N GLU A 90 15.12 -16.62 -5.31
CA GLU A 90 16.26 -17.53 -5.10
C GLU A 90 16.37 -18.04 -3.66
N LYS A 91 15.93 -17.23 -2.69
CA LYS A 91 15.91 -17.59 -1.26
C LYS A 91 14.62 -18.31 -0.82
N GLY A 92 13.66 -18.51 -1.73
CA GLY A 92 12.35 -19.13 -1.44
C GLY A 92 11.33 -18.18 -0.79
N PHE A 93 11.61 -16.88 -0.72
CA PHE A 93 10.67 -15.87 -0.21
C PHE A 93 9.72 -15.42 -1.33
N PHE A 94 8.87 -16.33 -1.79
CA PHE A 94 8.05 -16.13 -3.00
C PHE A 94 7.07 -14.95 -2.87
N ARG A 95 6.43 -14.76 -1.70
CA ARG A 95 5.54 -13.62 -1.46
C ARG A 95 6.27 -12.27 -1.51
N ASP A 96 7.44 -12.18 -0.89
CA ASP A 96 8.25 -10.96 -0.94
C ASP A 96 8.77 -10.67 -2.35
N ALA A 97 9.06 -11.73 -3.12
CA ALA A 97 9.42 -11.61 -4.53
C ALA A 97 8.28 -11.03 -5.36
N ALA A 98 7.05 -11.53 -5.18
CA ALA A 98 5.85 -11.03 -5.87
C ALA A 98 5.62 -9.53 -5.57
N VAL A 99 5.71 -9.13 -4.29
CA VAL A 99 5.57 -7.71 -3.91
C VAL A 99 6.60 -6.81 -4.60
N CYS A 100 7.84 -7.28 -4.74
CA CYS A 100 8.87 -6.52 -5.47
C CYS A 100 8.53 -6.41 -6.96
N TYR A 101 8.14 -7.50 -7.59
CA TYR A 101 7.75 -7.51 -8.99
C TYR A 101 6.52 -6.63 -9.28
N GLU A 102 5.52 -6.64 -8.40
CA GLU A 102 4.36 -5.75 -8.49
C GLU A 102 4.75 -4.27 -8.42
N LYS A 103 5.69 -3.91 -7.53
CA LYS A 103 6.22 -2.53 -7.49
C LYS A 103 6.86 -2.12 -8.80
N PHE A 104 7.64 -3.01 -9.44
CA PHE A 104 8.19 -2.73 -10.76
C PHE A 104 7.09 -2.49 -11.80
N ILE A 105 6.09 -3.37 -11.86
CA ILE A 105 4.97 -3.27 -12.82
C ILE A 105 4.19 -1.97 -12.59
N SER A 106 3.95 -1.58 -11.34
CA SER A 106 3.22 -0.34 -11.00
C SER A 106 3.92 0.92 -11.52
N LEU A 107 5.25 0.90 -11.59
CA LEU A 107 6.07 2.01 -12.08
C LEU A 107 6.29 1.94 -13.60
N ASN A 108 6.11 0.77 -14.23
CA ASN A 108 6.40 0.55 -15.65
C ASN A 108 5.30 -0.28 -16.35
N PRO A 109 4.01 0.11 -16.26
CA PRO A 109 2.88 -0.74 -16.64
C PRO A 109 2.90 -1.16 -18.12
N ASN A 110 3.50 -0.35 -18.99
CA ASN A 110 3.54 -0.58 -20.44
C ASN A 110 4.92 -1.02 -20.96
N SER A 111 5.87 -1.33 -20.08
CA SER A 111 7.21 -1.75 -20.50
C SER A 111 7.21 -3.21 -20.97
N ASP A 112 8.04 -3.55 -21.96
CA ASP A 112 8.23 -4.95 -22.34
C ASP A 112 8.79 -5.78 -21.18
N LYS A 113 9.58 -5.15 -20.31
CA LYS A 113 10.08 -5.77 -19.09
C LYS A 113 8.96 -6.12 -18.11
N ALA A 114 7.86 -5.37 -18.07
CA ALA A 114 6.72 -5.71 -17.22
C ALA A 114 6.08 -7.03 -17.64
N LYS A 115 6.05 -7.36 -18.94
CA LYS A 115 5.56 -8.66 -19.44
C LYS A 115 6.42 -9.81 -18.91
N GLU A 116 7.75 -9.67 -19.00
CA GLU A 116 8.69 -10.66 -18.43
C GLU A 116 8.50 -10.81 -16.91
N VAL A 117 8.24 -9.72 -16.20
CA VAL A 117 8.02 -9.73 -14.75
C VAL A 117 6.69 -10.38 -14.37
N VAL A 118 5.63 -10.20 -15.18
CA VAL A 118 4.37 -10.93 -15.02
C VAL A 118 4.58 -12.43 -15.16
N GLU A 119 5.35 -12.88 -16.15
CA GLU A 119 5.70 -14.30 -16.29
C GLU A 119 6.45 -14.81 -15.05
N LYS A 120 7.38 -14.02 -14.50
CA LYS A 120 8.08 -14.37 -13.24
C LYS A 120 7.10 -14.53 -12.09
N ILE A 121 6.10 -13.65 -11.94
CA ILE A 121 5.07 -13.78 -10.89
C ILE A 121 4.27 -15.06 -11.06
N SER A 122 3.82 -15.38 -12.28
CA SER A 122 3.07 -16.62 -12.55
C SER A 122 3.87 -17.90 -12.26
N LEU A 123 5.20 -17.84 -12.37
CA LEU A 123 6.07 -18.96 -11.98
C LEU A 123 6.19 -19.10 -10.45
N LEU A 124 6.14 -18.01 -9.69
CA LEU A 124 6.13 -18.05 -8.23
C LEU A 124 4.91 -18.79 -7.69
N GLU A 125 3.74 -18.59 -8.31
CA GLU A 125 2.50 -19.29 -7.95
C GLU A 125 2.58 -20.81 -8.18
N GLN A 126 3.43 -21.25 -9.10
CA GLN A 126 3.68 -22.67 -9.37
C GLN A 126 4.78 -23.26 -8.49
N GLU A 127 5.72 -22.42 -8.02
CA GLU A 127 6.85 -22.78 -7.16
C GLU A 127 6.52 -22.66 -5.66
N GLU A 128 5.43 -21.99 -5.28
CA GLU A 128 4.91 -22.08 -3.92
C GLU A 128 4.67 -23.56 -3.60
N PRO A 129 5.34 -24.12 -2.57
CA PRO A 129 5.06 -25.50 -2.18
C PRO A 129 3.58 -25.60 -1.89
N LEU A 130 2.94 -26.67 -2.37
CA LEU A 130 1.65 -27.14 -1.85
C LEU A 130 1.83 -27.38 -0.34
N VAL A 131 1.75 -26.33 0.45
CA VAL A 131 1.25 -26.41 1.80
C VAL A 131 -0.24 -26.60 1.59
N THR A 132 -0.59 -27.88 1.46
CA THR A 132 -1.91 -28.48 1.65
C THR A 132 -2.93 -27.50 2.25
N GLU A 133 -4.00 -27.26 1.48
CA GLU A 133 -5.27 -26.73 1.97
C GLU A 133 -5.16 -25.42 2.76
N ILE A 134 -4.97 -24.31 2.04
CA ILE A 134 -5.66 -23.09 2.44
C ILE A 134 -7.09 -23.26 1.91
N ASP A 135 -7.93 -23.83 2.76
CA ASP A 135 -9.38 -23.85 2.63
C ASP A 135 -9.86 -22.53 2.02
N GLU A 136 -10.47 -22.61 0.83
CA GLU A 136 -11.05 -21.50 0.06
C GLU A 136 -12.28 -20.88 0.76
N THR A 137 -12.34 -20.97 2.09
CA THR A 137 -13.28 -20.30 2.98
C THR A 137 -12.61 -19.27 3.87
N ALA A 138 -11.45 -18.72 3.44
CA ALA A 138 -10.80 -17.58 4.07
C ALA A 138 -11.58 -16.28 3.79
N ASP A 139 -12.74 -16.20 4.45
CA ASP A 139 -13.41 -14.98 4.82
C ASP A 139 -12.38 -14.03 5.45
N HIS A 140 -12.43 -12.76 5.06
CA HIS A 140 -11.57 -11.70 5.55
C HIS A 140 -11.52 -11.74 7.09
N GLU A 141 -10.35 -12.02 7.71
CA GLU A 141 -9.99 -11.59 9.10
C GLU A 141 -8.72 -12.22 9.71
N THR A 142 -7.77 -12.79 8.96
CA THR A 142 -6.52 -13.30 9.57
C THR A 142 -5.47 -12.22 9.73
N ILE A 143 -5.62 -11.41 10.79
CA ILE A 143 -4.50 -10.63 11.34
C ILE A 143 -3.40 -11.62 11.73
N PRO A 144 -2.17 -11.50 11.22
CA PRO A 144 -1.08 -12.41 11.56
C PRO A 144 -0.92 -12.46 13.08
N LYS A 145 -1.01 -13.67 13.67
CA LYS A 145 -0.86 -13.89 15.12
C LYS A 145 0.56 -13.48 15.53
N PRO A 146 0.76 -12.38 16.27
CA PRO A 146 2.10 -11.98 16.69
C PRO A 146 2.60 -12.93 17.77
N ASP A 147 3.88 -13.27 17.70
CA ASP A 147 4.58 -14.13 18.67
C ASP A 147 4.83 -13.43 20.04
N PHE A 148 4.31 -12.21 20.21
CA PHE A 148 4.39 -11.42 21.45
C PHE A 148 2.99 -11.08 21.95
N HIS A 149 2.67 -11.52 23.17
CA HIS A 149 1.38 -11.31 23.81
C HIS A 149 1.46 -10.11 24.76
N THR A 150 0.86 -8.98 24.36
CA THR A 150 0.82 -7.75 25.16
C THR A 150 -0.61 -7.26 25.37
N VAL A 151 -0.86 -6.54 26.46
CA VAL A 151 -2.18 -5.94 26.73
C VAL A 151 -2.59 -4.97 25.64
N THR A 152 -1.63 -4.24 25.06
CA THR A 152 -1.86 -3.32 23.93
C THR A 152 -2.34 -4.04 22.67
N LEU A 153 -1.80 -5.24 22.40
CA LEU A 153 -2.25 -6.07 21.27
C LEU A 153 -3.69 -6.58 21.49
N ALA A 154 -4.00 -7.03 22.71
CA ALA A 154 -5.37 -7.40 23.06
C ALA A 154 -6.34 -6.21 22.89
N ASP A 155 -5.97 -5.02 23.38
CA ASP A 155 -6.78 -3.81 23.24
C ASP A 155 -6.99 -3.39 21.78
N LEU A 156 -6.00 -3.63 20.92
CA LEU A 156 -6.12 -3.40 19.48
C LEU A 156 -7.15 -4.36 18.86
N TYR A 157 -7.08 -5.65 19.18
CA TYR A 157 -8.07 -6.63 18.74
C TYR A 157 -9.48 -6.33 19.22
N ILE A 158 -9.64 -5.85 20.47
CA ILE A 158 -10.94 -5.43 21.02
C ILE A 158 -11.51 -4.25 20.22
N LYS A 159 -10.69 -3.22 19.94
CA LYS A 159 -11.12 -2.04 19.17
C LYS A 159 -11.52 -2.38 17.74
N GLN A 160 -10.88 -3.39 17.16
CA GLN A 160 -11.18 -3.88 15.81
C GLN A 160 -12.35 -4.87 15.78
N GLY A 161 -12.87 -5.28 16.94
CA GLY A 161 -14.02 -6.19 17.05
C GLY A 161 -13.67 -7.67 16.93
N HIS A 162 -12.38 -8.02 16.88
CA HIS A 162 -11.87 -9.40 16.86
C HIS A 162 -11.77 -9.96 18.28
N PHE A 163 -12.93 -10.09 18.93
CA PHE A 163 -13.01 -10.47 20.35
C PHE A 163 -12.40 -11.85 20.66
N LYS A 164 -12.51 -12.82 19.74
CA LYS A 164 -11.89 -14.15 19.93
C LYS A 164 -10.37 -14.07 20.01
N MET A 165 -9.74 -13.29 19.12
CA MET A 165 -8.29 -13.06 19.09
C MET A 165 -7.81 -12.29 20.32
N ALA A 166 -8.60 -11.30 20.77
CA ALA A 166 -8.33 -10.59 22.02
C ALA A 166 -8.33 -11.54 23.23
N ALA A 167 -9.28 -12.48 23.31
CA ALA A 167 -9.35 -13.46 24.40
C ALA A 167 -8.12 -14.38 24.41
N GLU A 168 -7.70 -14.90 23.26
CA GLU A 168 -6.51 -15.76 23.14
C GLU A 168 -5.23 -15.05 23.62
N VAL A 169 -5.05 -13.77 23.27
CA VAL A 169 -3.89 -12.99 23.70
C VAL A 169 -3.93 -12.73 25.21
N LEU A 170 -5.09 -12.40 25.79
CA LEU A 170 -5.25 -12.15 27.22
C LEU A 170 -5.08 -13.44 28.05
N GLU A 171 -5.55 -14.59 27.56
CA GLU A 171 -5.36 -15.90 28.21
C GLU A 171 -3.88 -16.27 28.28
N LYS A 172 -3.14 -16.11 27.17
CA LYS A 172 -1.70 -16.33 27.17
C LYS A 172 -0.95 -15.38 28.10
N ILE A 173 -1.38 -14.12 28.24
CA ILE A 173 -0.76 -13.20 29.22
C ILE A 173 -0.97 -13.71 30.65
N LEU A 174 -2.16 -14.24 30.98
CA LEU A 174 -2.45 -14.80 32.31
C LEU A 174 -1.69 -16.11 32.59
N GLU A 175 -1.26 -16.85 31.56
CA GLU A 175 -0.39 -18.02 31.74
C GLU A 175 0.99 -17.63 32.31
N TYR A 176 1.51 -16.47 31.90
CA TYR A 176 2.79 -15.94 32.38
C TYR A 176 2.66 -15.00 33.58
N GLU A 177 1.54 -14.28 33.70
CA GLU A 177 1.24 -13.30 34.76
C GLU A 177 -0.14 -13.57 35.41
N PRO A 178 -0.26 -14.62 36.25
CA PRO A 178 -1.56 -15.04 36.81
C PRO A 178 -2.19 -14.01 37.77
N ASP A 179 -1.38 -13.12 38.35
CA ASP A 179 -1.81 -12.07 39.29
C ASP A 179 -2.17 -10.73 38.60
N ASN A 180 -2.25 -10.71 37.26
CA ASN A 180 -2.58 -9.50 36.53
C ASN A 180 -4.11 -9.26 36.49
N ASP A 181 -4.62 -8.60 37.54
CA ASP A 181 -6.05 -8.28 37.70
C ASP A 181 -6.63 -7.45 36.55
N LEU A 182 -5.80 -6.62 35.91
CA LEU A 182 -6.19 -5.82 34.74
C LEU A 182 -6.51 -6.71 33.54
N VAL A 183 -5.68 -7.72 33.28
CA VAL A 183 -5.85 -8.67 32.17
C VAL A 183 -7.04 -9.59 32.43
N ARG A 184 -7.24 -10.03 33.68
CA ARG A 184 -8.41 -10.82 34.08
C ARG A 184 -9.73 -10.07 33.84
N THR A 185 -9.79 -8.81 34.26
CA THR A 185 -10.96 -7.94 34.04
C THR A 185 -11.23 -7.72 32.54
N LYS A 186 -10.17 -7.52 31.74
CA LYS A 186 -10.31 -7.38 30.28
C LYS A 186 -10.79 -8.68 29.63
N LEU A 187 -10.33 -9.84 30.06
CA LEU A 187 -10.77 -11.13 29.52
C LEU A 187 -12.26 -11.37 29.77
N ASP A 188 -12.76 -11.02 30.96
CA ASP A 188 -14.18 -11.16 31.30
C ASP A 188 -15.08 -10.24 30.44
N THR A 189 -14.66 -9.01 30.18
CA THR A 189 -15.40 -8.10 29.30
C THR A 189 -15.44 -8.59 27.86
N VAL A 190 -14.34 -9.14 27.35
CA VAL A 190 -14.25 -9.73 26.00
C VAL A 190 -15.12 -10.99 25.88
N LYS A 191 -15.08 -11.90 26.86
CA LYS A 191 -15.93 -13.11 26.87
C LYS A 191 -17.42 -12.77 26.88
N THR A 192 -17.80 -11.73 27.63
CA THR A 192 -19.18 -11.23 27.65
C THR A 192 -19.60 -10.66 26.29
N ALA A 193 -18.71 -9.91 25.62
CA ALA A 193 -18.96 -9.35 24.29
C ALA A 193 -19.11 -10.44 23.21
N ILE A 194 -18.32 -11.53 23.29
CA ILE A 194 -18.47 -12.69 22.40
C ILE A 194 -19.84 -13.33 22.58
N ALA A 195 -20.27 -13.55 23.83
CA ALA A 195 -21.56 -14.18 24.14
C ALA A 195 -22.77 -13.35 23.64
N LEU A 196 -22.66 -12.01 23.69
CA LEU A 196 -23.67 -11.09 23.14
C LEU A 196 -23.74 -11.14 21.61
N LYS A 197 -22.59 -11.27 20.94
CA LYS A 197 -22.49 -11.29 19.47
C LYS A 197 -22.93 -12.63 18.85
N SER A 198 -22.84 -13.73 19.61
CA SER A 198 -23.32 -15.06 19.20
C SER A 198 -24.82 -15.31 19.44
N SER A 199 -25.59 -14.29 19.81
CA SER A 199 -27.02 -14.45 20.10
C SER A 199 -27.89 -14.39 18.82
N PRO A 200 -28.87 -15.28 18.59
CA PRO A 200 -29.47 -15.53 17.26
C PRO A 200 -30.34 -14.41 16.68
N ARG A 201 -30.57 -13.32 17.41
CA ARG A 201 -31.50 -12.26 17.02
C ARG A 201 -30.94 -11.25 16.01
N GLY A 202 -29.62 -11.17 15.85
CA GLY A 202 -28.98 -10.20 14.94
C GLY A 202 -28.84 -10.69 13.49
N ASP A 203 -28.66 -12.01 13.30
CA ASP A 203 -28.31 -12.58 11.99
C ASP A 203 -29.53 -12.71 11.06
N ILE A 204 -30.72 -12.91 11.62
CA ILE A 204 -31.97 -13.05 10.84
C ILE A 204 -32.31 -11.74 10.12
N ALA A 205 -32.17 -10.60 10.79
CA ALA A 205 -32.52 -9.29 10.21
C ALA A 205 -31.58 -8.85 9.06
N ARG A 206 -30.32 -9.27 9.09
CA ARG A 206 -29.35 -8.99 8.00
C ARG A 206 -29.56 -9.91 6.80
N SER A 207 -29.87 -11.19 7.05
CA SER A 207 -30.14 -12.16 6.00
C SER A 207 -31.37 -11.78 5.17
N ASP A 208 -32.44 -11.32 5.83
CA ASP A 208 -33.68 -10.93 5.15
C ASP A 208 -33.48 -9.69 4.27
N HIS A 209 -32.72 -8.70 4.73
CA HIS A 209 -32.43 -7.50 3.95
C HIS A 209 -31.54 -7.78 2.72
N LEU A 210 -30.58 -8.70 2.86
CA LEU A 210 -29.71 -9.11 1.76
C LEU A 210 -30.49 -9.87 0.68
N ALA A 211 -31.39 -10.77 1.07
CA ALA A 211 -32.25 -11.52 0.16
C ALA A 211 -33.20 -10.62 -0.63
N GLU A 212 -33.80 -9.62 0.02
CA GLU A 212 -34.70 -8.66 -0.62
C GLU A 212 -33.95 -7.78 -1.66
N THR A 213 -32.71 -7.40 -1.34
CA THR A 213 -31.85 -6.59 -2.23
C THR A 213 -31.41 -7.38 -3.46
N LEU A 214 -30.99 -8.64 -3.28
CA LEU A 214 -30.60 -9.53 -4.38
C LEU A 214 -31.78 -9.84 -5.32
N THR A 215 -32.98 -10.00 -4.77
CA THR A 215 -34.20 -10.27 -5.55
C THR A 215 -34.53 -9.09 -6.47
N ARG A 216 -34.48 -7.85 -5.95
CA ARG A 216 -34.68 -6.64 -6.76
C ARG A 216 -33.64 -6.49 -7.87
N TRP A 217 -32.40 -6.87 -7.60
CA TRP A 217 -31.32 -6.77 -8.58
C TRP A 217 -31.51 -7.76 -9.74
N LEU A 218 -31.92 -8.99 -9.44
CA LEU A 218 -32.23 -10.03 -10.43
C LEU A 218 -33.42 -9.67 -11.33
N GLU A 219 -34.49 -9.09 -10.77
CA GLU A 219 -35.63 -8.62 -11.56
C GLU A 219 -35.23 -7.51 -12.54
N ASN A 220 -34.36 -6.60 -12.10
CA ASN A 220 -33.90 -5.49 -12.94
C ASN A 220 -33.04 -5.97 -14.12
N ILE A 221 -32.18 -6.96 -13.89
CA ILE A 221 -31.37 -7.60 -14.95
C ILE A 221 -32.26 -8.32 -15.95
N ASN A 222 -33.26 -9.06 -15.49
CA ASN A 222 -34.20 -9.75 -16.40
C ASN A 222 -35.01 -8.77 -17.24
N ARG A 223 -35.38 -7.61 -16.68
CA ARG A 223 -36.06 -6.54 -17.39
C ARG A 223 -35.17 -5.90 -18.46
N LEU A 224 -33.89 -5.68 -18.16
CA LEU A 224 -32.90 -5.17 -19.12
C LEU A 224 -32.63 -6.16 -20.25
N LYS A 225 -32.55 -7.46 -19.96
CA LYS A 225 -32.39 -8.50 -20.98
C LYS A 225 -33.58 -8.61 -21.94
N LYS A 226 -34.81 -8.42 -21.44
CA LYS A 226 -36.01 -8.38 -22.30
C LYS A 226 -36.02 -7.18 -23.25
N ASN A 227 -35.62 -6.01 -22.76
CA ASN A 227 -35.61 -4.78 -23.55
C ASN A 227 -34.46 -4.72 -24.57
N ALA A 228 -33.43 -5.57 -24.44
CA ALA A 228 -32.30 -5.64 -25.36
C ALA A 228 -32.50 -6.67 -26.50
N ALA A 229 -33.63 -7.39 -26.50
CA ALA A 229 -33.95 -8.44 -27.47
C ALA A 229 -35.11 -8.07 -28.43
N GLU A 230 -35.63 -6.84 -28.34
CA GLU A 230 -36.57 -6.20 -29.28
C GLU A 230 -35.85 -5.16 -30.15
#